data_AF-D6RQ07-F1
#
_entry.id   AF-D6RQ07-F1
#
_cell.length_a   1.000
_cell.length_b   1.000
_cell.length_c   1.000
_cell.angle_alpha   90.00
_cell.angle_beta   90.00
_cell.angle_gamma   90.00
#
_symmetry.space_group_name_H-M   'P 1'
#
loop_
_entity.id
_entity.type
_entity.pdbx_description
1 polymer ?
#
loop_
_entity_poly.entity_id
_entity_poly.type
_entity_poly.pdbx_seq_one_letter_code
_entity_poly.pdbx_strand_id
1 'polypeptide(L)'
;MPQVRHRPLYPGLREDGRKDKSGKRGDKCGKYFAQYGEQRLTGGIMVAWCTHSICYGFHCIAESEGRDDVFAAMVTRWPVAPKRVIYDFACALGPYCMLREPHFFQNTHFAIDHFHSTGHSKCSRAAFLSEYANTDPRLVSINSSAAECGNSALKRIRKSVSYMSQSRAIIYTKTFLSVWNRIRLRKALGLK
;
A
#
# COMPACT_ATOMS: atom_id res chain seq x y z
N MET A 1 -16.64 3.84 9.86
CA MET A 1 -15.66 3.27 8.89
C MET A 1 -15.99 3.85 7.53
N PRO A 2 -15.02 4.07 6.63
CA PRO A 2 -15.36 4.42 5.25
C PRO A 2 -16.29 3.34 4.69
N GLN A 3 -17.31 3.75 3.94
CA GLN A 3 -18.25 2.83 3.34
C GLN A 3 -17.50 1.88 2.41
N VAL A 4 -17.68 0.57 2.60
CA VAL A 4 -17.13 -0.45 1.71
C VAL A 4 -17.89 -0.37 0.40
N ARG A 5 -17.22 0.08 -0.66
CA ARG A 5 -17.78 0.08 -2.02
C ARG A 5 -17.38 -1.21 -2.75
N HIS A 6 -18.16 -1.56 -3.76
CA HIS A 6 -17.77 -2.64 -4.68
C HIS A 6 -16.67 -2.14 -5.62
N ARG A 7 -15.67 -2.99 -5.88
CA ARG A 7 -14.66 -2.72 -6.92
C ARG A 7 -15.38 -2.73 -8.28
N PRO A 8 -15.26 -1.68 -9.11
CA PRO A 8 -15.82 -1.71 -10.45
C PRO A 8 -15.15 -2.79 -11.30
N LEU A 9 -15.87 -3.25 -12.33
CA LEU A 9 -15.35 -4.18 -13.33
C LEU A 9 -15.18 -3.42 -14.65
N TYR A 10 -14.10 -3.72 -15.37
CA TYR A 10 -13.78 -3.09 -16.64
C TYR A 10 -13.75 -4.15 -17.76
N PRO A 11 -14.91 -4.52 -18.35
CA PRO A 11 -14.97 -5.59 -19.36
C PRO A 11 -14.11 -5.34 -20.60
N GLY A 12 -13.86 -4.06 -20.94
CA GLY A 12 -12.98 -3.66 -22.04
C GLY A 12 -11.49 -3.91 -21.79
N LEU A 13 -11.09 -4.18 -20.54
CA LEU A 13 -9.71 -4.47 -20.18
C LEU A 13 -9.55 -5.99 -20.01
N ARG A 14 -8.86 -6.62 -20.96
CA ARG A 14 -8.64 -8.10 -20.99
C ARG A 14 -8.02 -8.67 -19.71
N GLU A 15 -7.28 -7.87 -18.96
CA GLU A 15 -6.59 -8.27 -17.74
C GLU A 15 -7.31 -7.82 -16.46
N ASP A 16 -8.50 -7.24 -16.55
CA ASP A 16 -9.22 -6.82 -15.36
C ASP A 16 -9.72 -8.01 -14.52
N GLY A 17 -9.51 -7.93 -13.21
CA GLY A 17 -9.78 -9.02 -12.28
C GLY A 17 -8.87 -10.26 -12.46
N ARG A 18 -7.88 -10.19 -13.37
CA ARG A 18 -6.86 -11.24 -13.52
C ARG A 18 -5.65 -10.92 -12.66
N LYS A 19 -4.98 -11.98 -12.19
CA LYS A 19 -3.74 -11.85 -11.40
C LYS A 19 -2.68 -11.11 -12.20
N ASP A 20 -1.98 -10.20 -11.53
CA ASP A 20 -0.78 -9.56 -12.07
C ASP A 20 0.26 -10.65 -12.37
N LYS A 21 0.61 -10.82 -13.65
CA LYS A 21 1.68 -11.72 -14.05
C LYS A 21 3.02 -11.00 -13.89
N SER A 22 3.97 -11.59 -13.18
CA SER A 22 5.36 -11.11 -13.20
C SER A 22 5.90 -11.22 -14.63
N GLY A 23 6.12 -10.07 -15.28
CA GLY A 23 6.55 -10.02 -16.67
C GLY A 23 8.00 -10.50 -16.85
N LYS A 24 8.30 -11.18 -17.98
CA LYS A 24 9.68 -11.55 -18.38
C LYS A 24 10.56 -10.33 -18.71
N ARG A 25 9.98 -9.16 -18.96
CA ARG A 25 10.69 -7.91 -19.29
C ARG A 25 10.79 -6.99 -18.08
N GLY A 26 11.89 -7.08 -17.35
CA GLY A 26 12.39 -5.99 -16.50
C GLY A 26 11.62 -5.64 -15.23
N ASP A 27 10.46 -6.24 -15.00
CA ASP A 27 9.58 -5.96 -13.85
C ASP A 27 9.97 -6.83 -12.64
N LYS A 28 11.25 -6.78 -12.23
CA LYS A 28 11.78 -7.53 -11.08
C LYS A 28 11.36 -6.91 -9.73
N CYS A 29 10.12 -6.47 -9.62
CA CYS A 29 9.55 -5.91 -8.39
C CYS A 29 8.96 -6.99 -7.44
N GLY A 30 9.02 -8.28 -7.81
CA GLY A 30 8.42 -9.39 -7.05
C GLY A 30 9.34 -10.13 -6.07
N LYS A 31 10.16 -9.42 -5.28
CA LYS A 31 11.28 -10.03 -4.51
C LYS A 31 10.89 -11.08 -3.45
N TYR A 32 9.60 -11.27 -3.12
CA TYR A 32 9.17 -12.16 -2.03
C TYR A 32 8.07 -13.18 -2.37
N PHE A 33 7.71 -13.36 -3.65
CA PHE A 33 6.59 -14.23 -4.05
C PHE A 33 6.75 -15.71 -3.64
N ALA A 34 7.96 -16.28 -3.76
CA ALA A 34 8.16 -17.72 -3.58
C ALA A 34 7.96 -18.21 -2.13
N GLN A 35 8.04 -17.34 -1.13
CA GLN A 35 8.12 -17.77 0.27
C GLN A 35 6.76 -17.97 0.96
N TYR A 36 5.68 -17.35 0.46
CA TYR A 36 4.40 -17.31 1.18
C TYR A 36 3.37 -18.33 0.69
N GLY A 37 3.38 -18.68 -0.61
CA GLY A 37 2.38 -19.56 -1.22
C GLY A 37 2.45 -21.03 -0.78
N GLU A 38 3.64 -21.54 -0.47
CA GLU A 38 3.84 -22.97 -0.15
C GLU A 38 3.39 -23.36 1.26
N GLN A 39 3.22 -22.40 2.18
CA GLN A 39 3.06 -22.68 3.61
C GLN A 39 1.61 -22.60 4.14
N ARG A 40 0.60 -22.40 3.28
CA ARG A 40 -0.83 -22.26 3.67
C ARG A 40 -1.08 -21.24 4.79
N LEU A 41 -0.22 -20.22 4.90
CA LEU A 41 -0.36 -19.17 5.91
C LEU A 41 -1.48 -18.21 5.51
N THR A 42 -2.10 -17.54 6.50
CA THR A 42 -2.99 -16.40 6.23
C THR A 42 -2.29 -15.43 5.30
N GLY A 43 -2.99 -15.02 4.24
CA GLY A 43 -2.45 -14.13 3.23
C GLY A 43 -1.96 -12.79 3.80
N GLY A 44 -1.23 -12.02 2.99
CA GLY A 44 -0.61 -10.76 3.41
C GLY A 44 -1.62 -9.71 3.87
N ILE A 45 -1.14 -8.67 4.52
CA ILE A 45 -1.91 -7.44 4.74
C ILE A 45 -1.16 -6.26 4.16
N MET A 46 -1.88 -5.42 3.42
CA MET A 46 -1.40 -4.08 3.06
C MET A 46 -2.00 -3.09 4.05
N VAL A 47 -1.17 -2.27 4.69
CA VAL A 47 -1.63 -1.27 5.65
C VAL A 47 -1.38 0.13 5.10
N ALA A 48 -2.43 0.95 5.11
CA ALA A 48 -2.35 2.33 4.67
C ALA A 48 -1.93 3.23 5.83
N TRP A 49 -0.81 3.92 5.66
CA TRP A 49 -0.20 4.79 6.67
C TRP A 49 -0.21 6.24 6.20
N CYS A 50 -0.39 7.17 7.15
CA CYS A 50 -0.08 8.57 6.91
C CYS A 50 1.39 8.89 7.23
N THR A 51 1.84 10.09 6.85
CA THR A 51 3.20 10.59 7.11
C THR A 51 3.55 10.68 8.60
N HIS A 52 2.54 10.79 9.48
CA HIS A 52 2.70 10.76 10.94
C HIS A 52 2.72 9.34 11.52
N SER A 53 2.79 8.31 10.67
CA SER A 53 2.68 6.89 11.05
C SER A 53 1.37 6.53 11.77
N ILE A 54 0.28 7.23 11.45
CA ILE A 54 -1.09 6.82 11.84
C ILE A 54 -1.62 5.87 10.77
N CYS A 55 -2.17 4.75 11.21
CA CYS A 55 -2.84 3.78 10.35
C CYS A 55 -4.24 4.28 9.98
N TYR A 56 -4.55 4.34 8.69
CA TYR A 56 -5.90 4.59 8.19
C TYR A 56 -6.73 3.31 8.10
N GLY A 57 -6.09 2.18 7.83
CA GLY A 57 -6.74 0.88 7.72
C GLY A 57 -5.83 -0.14 7.05
N PHE A 58 -6.35 -1.35 6.86
CA PHE A 58 -5.63 -2.43 6.20
C PHE A 58 -6.54 -3.16 5.20
N HIS A 59 -5.91 -3.75 4.20
CA HIS A 59 -6.51 -4.61 3.19
C HIS A 59 -5.91 -6.01 3.33
N CYS A 60 -6.76 -7.04 3.38
CA CYS A 60 -6.31 -8.43 3.41
C CYS A 60 -6.05 -8.89 1.99
N ILE A 61 -4.83 -9.34 1.72
CA ILE A 61 -4.39 -9.90 0.45
C ILE A 61 -4.49 -11.40 0.59
N ALA A 62 -5.45 -12.03 -0.08
CA ALA A 62 -5.68 -13.47 0.08
C ALA A 62 -4.55 -14.34 -0.50
N GLU A 63 -3.83 -13.81 -1.50
CA GLU A 63 -2.81 -14.56 -2.23
C GLU A 63 -1.52 -13.74 -2.35
N SER A 64 -1.38 -12.94 -3.40
CA SER A 64 -0.17 -12.18 -3.75
C SER A 64 -0.47 -10.71 -3.90
N GLU A 65 0.36 -9.87 -3.28
CA GLU A 65 0.28 -8.41 -3.42
C GLU A 65 0.56 -8.00 -4.88
N GLY A 66 -0.42 -7.35 -5.50
CA GLY A 66 -0.30 -6.75 -6.83
C GLY A 66 -0.82 -5.32 -6.87
N ARG A 67 -0.79 -4.71 -8.06
CA ARG A 67 -1.36 -3.39 -8.30
C ARG A 67 -2.86 -3.38 -8.06
N ASP A 68 -3.52 -4.52 -8.34
CA ASP A 68 -4.96 -4.67 -8.14
C ASP A 68 -5.35 -4.57 -6.67
N ASP A 69 -4.60 -5.14 -5.72
CA ASP A 69 -4.92 -5.04 -4.28
C ASP A 69 -4.88 -3.58 -3.81
N VAL A 70 -3.84 -2.83 -4.20
CA VAL A 70 -3.68 -1.42 -3.83
C VAL A 70 -4.78 -0.58 -4.49
N PHE A 71 -5.03 -0.81 -5.78
CA PHE A 71 -6.10 -0.15 -6.53
C PHE A 71 -7.47 -0.41 -5.89
N ALA A 72 -7.80 -1.68 -5.67
CA ALA A 72 -9.05 -2.11 -5.06
C ALA A 72 -9.21 -1.51 -3.67
N ALA A 73 -8.17 -1.51 -2.85
CA ALA A 73 -8.20 -0.87 -1.54
C ALA A 73 -8.50 0.63 -1.65
N MET A 74 -7.92 1.36 -2.61
CA MET A 74 -8.19 2.79 -2.78
C MET A 74 -9.63 3.06 -3.21
N VAL A 75 -10.09 2.44 -4.31
CA VAL A 75 -11.42 2.72 -4.88
C VAL A 75 -12.57 2.24 -3.99
N THR A 76 -12.33 1.19 -3.20
CA THR A 76 -13.37 0.63 -2.31
C THR A 76 -13.45 1.29 -0.94
N ARG A 77 -12.42 2.04 -0.52
CA ARG A 77 -12.32 2.61 0.84
C ARG A 77 -12.26 4.13 0.86
N TRP A 78 -11.75 4.79 -0.19
CA TRP A 78 -11.67 6.24 -0.22
C TRP A 78 -12.84 6.86 -0.98
N PRO A 79 -13.51 7.88 -0.41
CA PRO A 79 -14.54 8.59 -1.14
C PRO A 79 -13.98 9.40 -2.31
N VAL A 80 -12.78 9.95 -2.11
CA VAL A 80 -11.98 10.71 -3.07
C VAL A 80 -10.55 10.18 -3.00
N ALA A 81 -9.90 10.01 -4.14
CA ALA A 81 -8.54 9.47 -4.17
C ALA A 81 -7.56 10.29 -3.31
N PRO A 82 -6.57 9.64 -2.68
CA PRO A 82 -5.50 10.35 -2.00
C PRO A 82 -4.80 11.32 -2.96
N LYS A 83 -4.46 12.53 -2.49
CA LYS A 83 -3.66 13.48 -3.29
C LYS A 83 -2.27 12.93 -3.63
N ARG A 84 -1.74 12.05 -2.77
CA ARG A 84 -0.42 11.44 -2.90
C ARG A 84 -0.48 9.99 -2.46
N VAL A 85 0.13 9.12 -3.26
CA VAL A 85 0.31 7.69 -2.97
C VAL A 85 1.79 7.40 -3.09
N ILE A 86 2.41 7.07 -1.95
CA ILE A 86 3.82 6.66 -1.88
C ILE A 86 3.85 5.16 -1.70
N TYR A 87 4.43 4.45 -2.67
CA TYR A 87 4.42 2.99 -2.73
C TYR A 87 5.65 2.51 -3.50
N ASP A 88 6.24 1.39 -3.08
CA ASP A 88 7.45 0.84 -3.72
C ASP A 88 7.22 0.55 -5.22
N PHE A 89 6.04 0.06 -5.58
CA PHE A 89 5.66 -0.24 -6.96
C PHE A 89 4.78 0.84 -7.60
N ALA A 90 4.91 2.10 -7.14
CA ALA A 90 4.13 3.23 -7.63
C ALA A 90 4.26 3.47 -9.14
N CYS A 91 5.43 3.17 -9.72
CA CYS A 91 5.70 3.36 -11.16
C CYS A 91 4.74 2.57 -12.07
N ALA A 92 4.32 1.38 -11.64
CA ALA A 92 3.38 0.56 -12.38
C ALA A 92 1.94 0.74 -11.87
N LEU A 93 1.77 1.10 -10.59
CA LEU A 93 0.46 1.40 -10.00
C LEU A 93 -0.19 2.64 -10.62
N GLY A 94 0.56 3.73 -10.83
CA GLY A 94 0.01 4.98 -11.37
C GLY A 94 -0.67 4.79 -12.73
N PRO A 95 0.01 4.23 -13.75
CA PRO A 95 -0.60 3.91 -15.03
C PRO A 95 -1.78 2.93 -14.90
N TYR A 96 -1.67 1.94 -14.02
CA TYR A 96 -2.74 0.97 -13.76
C TYR A 96 -4.02 1.65 -13.24
N CYS A 97 -3.88 2.58 -12.29
CA CYS A 97 -4.94 3.39 -11.72
C CYS A 97 -5.57 4.31 -12.77
N MET A 98 -4.75 5.06 -13.53
CA MET A 98 -5.23 6.01 -14.53
C MET A 98 -5.94 5.35 -15.71
N LEU A 99 -5.54 4.13 -16.09
CA LEU A 99 -6.21 3.37 -17.15
C LEU A 99 -7.64 2.94 -16.77
N ARG A 100 -7.89 2.73 -15.48
CA ARG A 100 -9.17 2.21 -14.97
C ARG A 100 -10.09 3.32 -14.47
N GLU A 101 -9.57 4.22 -13.66
CA GLU A 101 -10.34 5.25 -12.97
C GLU A 101 -9.69 6.64 -13.12
N PRO A 102 -9.57 7.16 -14.36
CA PRO A 102 -8.88 8.42 -14.62
C PRO A 102 -9.50 9.59 -13.86
N HIS A 103 -10.83 9.68 -13.79
CA HIS A 103 -11.53 10.75 -13.06
C HIS A 103 -11.29 10.70 -11.55
N PHE A 104 -11.23 9.49 -10.97
CA PHE A 104 -10.96 9.33 -9.55
C PHE A 104 -9.51 9.73 -9.21
N PHE A 105 -8.54 9.33 -10.05
CA PHE A 105 -7.11 9.52 -9.81
C PHE A 105 -6.48 10.75 -10.49
N GLN A 106 -7.26 11.58 -11.20
CA GLN A 106 -6.74 12.74 -11.96
C GLN A 106 -5.89 13.71 -11.14
N ASN A 107 -6.14 13.79 -9.83
CA ASN A 107 -5.42 14.67 -8.89
C ASN A 107 -4.51 13.89 -7.93
N THR A 108 -4.20 12.63 -8.24
CA THR A 108 -3.35 11.76 -7.42
C THR A 108 -1.94 11.70 -7.99
N HIS A 109 -0.98 12.08 -7.17
CA HIS A 109 0.44 11.91 -7.48
C HIS A 109 0.95 10.56 -6.93
N PHE A 110 1.47 9.71 -7.81
CA PHE A 110 2.09 8.44 -7.46
C PHE A 110 3.61 8.56 -7.45
N ALA A 111 4.25 8.16 -6.36
CA ALA A 111 5.70 8.23 -6.22
C ALA A 111 6.28 7.02 -5.48
N ILE A 112 7.46 6.59 -5.90
CA ILE A 112 8.28 5.60 -5.22
C ILE A 112 8.97 6.30 -4.05
N ASP A 113 9.00 5.65 -2.89
CA ASP A 113 9.72 6.17 -1.74
C ASP A 113 11.24 6.24 -1.97
N HIS A 114 11.93 6.96 -1.09
CA HIS A 114 13.38 7.12 -1.18
C HIS A 114 14.16 5.81 -1.00
N PHE A 115 13.68 4.88 -0.16
CA PHE A 115 14.41 3.68 0.24
C PHE A 115 14.43 2.62 -0.86
N HIS A 116 13.35 2.50 -1.60
CA HIS A 116 13.22 1.51 -2.67
C HIS A 116 13.74 2.02 -4.01
N SER A 117 14.07 3.32 -4.13
CA SER A 117 14.53 3.96 -5.37
C SER A 117 15.67 3.21 -6.09
N THR A 118 16.63 2.66 -5.33
CA THR A 118 17.77 1.89 -5.88
C THR A 118 17.37 0.61 -6.62
N GLY A 119 16.20 0.04 -6.29
CA GLY A 119 15.64 -1.14 -6.95
C GLY A 119 15.04 -0.86 -8.33
N HIS A 120 14.85 0.40 -8.71
CA HIS A 120 14.09 0.82 -9.89
C HIS A 120 14.97 1.42 -11.00
N SER A 121 15.95 0.67 -11.50
CA SER A 121 16.89 1.18 -12.52
C SER A 121 16.28 1.45 -13.92
N LYS A 122 15.06 0.99 -14.18
CA LYS A 122 14.37 1.12 -15.49
C LYS A 122 13.15 2.03 -15.44
N CYS A 123 12.81 2.56 -14.28
CA CYS A 123 11.64 3.42 -14.12
C CYS A 123 11.99 4.86 -14.49
N SER A 124 11.01 5.61 -14.99
CA SER A 124 11.18 7.05 -15.27
C SER A 124 11.51 7.80 -13.98
N ARG A 125 12.40 8.80 -14.07
CA ARG A 125 12.72 9.74 -12.97
C ARG A 125 11.46 10.40 -12.39
N ALA A 126 10.45 10.62 -13.22
CA ALA A 126 9.16 11.15 -12.79
C ALA A 126 8.36 10.23 -11.85
N ALA A 127 8.80 9.00 -11.59
CA ALA A 127 8.18 8.11 -10.62
C ALA A 127 8.80 8.23 -9.22
N PHE A 128 9.89 8.97 -9.03
CA PHE A 128 10.64 8.97 -7.77
C PHE A 128 10.35 10.22 -6.94
N LEU A 129 10.05 10.03 -5.65
CA LEU A 129 9.80 11.15 -4.75
C LEU A 129 11.01 12.09 -4.61
N SER A 130 12.23 11.57 -4.69
CA SER A 130 13.48 12.34 -4.67
C SER A 130 13.57 13.38 -5.76
N GLU A 131 13.12 13.06 -6.97
CA GLU A 131 13.20 13.96 -8.11
C GLU A 131 12.28 15.16 -7.92
N TYR A 132 11.08 14.94 -7.36
CA TYR A 132 10.18 16.03 -7.02
C TYR A 132 10.65 16.81 -5.81
N ALA A 133 11.26 16.16 -4.82
CA ALA A 133 11.80 16.82 -3.63
C ALA A 133 12.91 17.83 -3.99
N ASN A 134 13.65 17.60 -5.06
CA ASN A 134 14.63 18.55 -5.60
C ASN A 134 13.98 19.83 -6.16
N THR A 135 12.71 19.76 -6.58
CA THR A 135 11.99 20.87 -7.21
C THR A 135 11.01 21.56 -6.25
N ASP A 136 10.38 20.79 -5.35
CA ASP A 136 9.46 21.28 -4.31
C ASP A 136 9.96 20.83 -2.93
N PRO A 137 10.61 21.73 -2.17
CA PRO A 137 11.11 21.43 -0.82
C PRO A 137 10.05 20.93 0.15
N ARG A 138 8.76 21.20 -0.08
CA ARG A 138 7.68 20.72 0.80
C ARG A 138 7.58 19.19 0.75
N LEU A 139 7.99 18.57 -0.37
CA LEU A 139 7.97 17.13 -0.53
C LEU A 139 9.10 16.43 0.23
N VAL A 140 10.20 17.13 0.54
CA VAL A 140 11.28 16.63 1.42
C VAL A 140 10.75 16.34 2.82
N SER A 141 9.78 17.14 3.30
CA SER A 141 9.22 16.97 4.64
C SER A 141 8.30 15.74 4.78
N ILE A 142 7.99 15.07 3.66
CA ILE A 142 7.17 13.86 3.69
C ILE A 142 7.98 12.69 4.25
N ASN A 143 7.55 12.19 5.41
CA ASN A 143 8.08 10.97 6.00
C ASN A 143 7.70 9.74 5.16
N SER A 144 8.51 9.44 4.14
CA SER A 144 8.32 8.28 3.28
C SER A 144 8.61 6.95 4.01
N SER A 145 9.31 6.98 5.15
CA SER A 145 9.58 5.80 6.00
C SER A 145 8.42 5.44 6.92
N ALA A 146 7.32 6.22 6.93
CA ALA A 146 6.21 5.98 7.84
C ALA A 146 5.61 4.57 7.69
N ALA A 147 5.53 4.09 6.45
CA ALA A 147 5.05 2.74 6.14
C ALA A 147 6.02 1.66 6.63
N GLU A 148 7.33 1.84 6.44
CA GLU A 148 8.35 0.90 6.94
C GLU A 148 8.33 0.81 8.48
N CYS A 149 8.25 1.96 9.14
CA CYS A 149 8.12 2.03 10.60
C CYS A 149 6.84 1.31 11.08
N GLY A 150 5.69 1.59 10.47
CA GLY A 150 4.44 0.92 10.79
C GLY A 150 4.48 -0.60 10.54
N ASN A 151 5.07 -1.01 9.42
CA ASN A 151 5.21 -2.42 9.06
C ASN A 151 6.16 -3.16 10.01
N SER A 152 7.19 -2.49 10.54
CA SER A 152 8.06 -3.06 11.58
C SER A 152 7.26 -3.43 12.85
N ALA A 153 6.24 -2.64 13.20
CA ALA A 153 5.37 -2.95 14.33
C ALA A 153 4.46 -4.14 14.05
N LEU A 154 3.97 -4.29 12.81
CA LEU A 154 3.16 -5.44 12.40
C LEU A 154 3.93 -6.76 12.44
N LYS A 155 5.26 -6.74 12.27
CA LYS A 155 6.10 -7.93 12.45
C LYS A 155 5.92 -8.57 13.83
N ARG A 156 5.58 -7.78 14.86
CA ARG A 156 5.35 -8.25 16.24
C ARG A 156 4.13 -9.15 16.37
N ILE A 157 3.12 -8.95 15.52
CA ILE A 157 1.86 -9.72 15.56
C ILE A 157 1.79 -10.80 14.48
N ARG A 158 2.73 -10.80 13.52
CA ARG A 158 2.75 -11.71 12.37
C ARG A 158 2.55 -13.17 12.77
N LYS A 159 3.30 -13.66 13.76
CA LYS A 159 3.21 -15.05 14.21
C LYS A 159 1.86 -15.36 14.87
N SER A 160 1.31 -14.43 15.64
CA SER A 160 -0.01 -14.64 16.26
C SER A 160 -1.11 -14.70 15.21
N VAL A 161 -1.08 -13.77 14.25
CA VAL A 161 -2.06 -13.68 13.16
C VAL A 161 -1.98 -14.90 12.23
N SER A 162 -0.79 -15.47 12.02
CA SER A 162 -0.61 -16.61 11.10
C SER A 162 -1.36 -17.88 11.51
N TYR A 163 -1.69 -18.04 12.80
CA TYR A 163 -2.45 -19.19 13.33
C TYR A 163 -3.92 -18.88 13.61
N MET A 164 -4.39 -17.68 13.27
CA MET A 164 -5.79 -17.29 13.49
C MET A 164 -6.65 -17.59 12.27
N SER A 165 -7.94 -17.90 12.50
CA SER A 165 -8.94 -17.81 11.44
C SER A 165 -9.02 -16.38 10.91
N GLN A 166 -9.45 -16.21 9.66
CA GLN A 166 -9.53 -14.90 9.01
C GLN A 166 -10.32 -13.88 9.85
N SER A 167 -11.47 -14.27 10.41
CA SER A 167 -12.30 -13.40 11.24
C SER A 167 -11.55 -12.90 12.49
N ARG A 168 -10.85 -13.81 13.19
CA ARG A 168 -10.04 -13.47 14.37
C ARG A 168 -8.83 -12.62 13.99
N ALA A 169 -8.16 -12.94 12.89
CA ALA A 169 -7.04 -12.17 12.35
C ALA A 169 -7.44 -10.71 12.05
N ILE A 170 -8.61 -10.49 11.44
CA ILE A 170 -9.14 -9.15 11.15
C ILE A 170 -9.39 -8.37 12.45
N ILE A 171 -10.09 -8.96 13.42
CA ILE A 171 -10.41 -8.30 14.69
C ILE A 171 -9.13 -7.98 15.47
N TYR A 172 -8.20 -8.92 15.53
CA TYR A 172 -6.94 -8.77 16.24
C TYR A 172 -6.08 -7.66 15.60
N THR A 173 -5.90 -7.69 14.29
CA THR A 173 -5.13 -6.69 13.53
C THR A 173 -5.73 -5.30 13.68
N LYS A 174 -7.05 -5.17 13.55
CA LYS A 174 -7.77 -3.90 13.78
C LYS A 174 -7.54 -3.37 15.20
N THR A 175 -7.61 -4.24 16.20
CA THR A 175 -7.40 -3.86 17.61
C THR A 175 -5.97 -3.39 17.84
N PHE A 176 -4.98 -4.13 17.33
CA PHE A 176 -3.57 -3.76 17.40
C PHE A 176 -3.31 -2.38 16.78
N LEU A 177 -3.81 -2.14 15.56
CA LEU A 177 -3.65 -0.86 14.86
C LEU A 177 -4.38 0.29 15.57
N SER A 178 -5.52 0.01 16.22
CA SER A 178 -6.23 1.01 17.02
C SER A 178 -5.42 1.43 18.25
N VAL A 179 -4.77 0.48 18.93
CA VAL A 179 -3.87 0.76 20.06
C VAL A 179 -2.64 1.53 19.57
N TRP A 180 -2.05 1.12 18.45
CA TRP A 180 -0.94 1.84 17.82
C TRP A 180 -1.28 3.32 17.56
N ASN A 181 -2.44 3.58 16.94
CA ASN A 181 -2.89 4.95 16.66
C ASN A 181 -3.04 5.77 17.94
N ARG A 182 -3.61 5.20 19.01
CA ARG A 182 -3.74 5.87 20.31
C ARG A 182 -2.38 6.23 20.90
N ILE A 183 -1.41 5.32 20.86
CA ILE A 183 -0.05 5.57 21.35
C ILE A 183 0.63 6.67 20.52
N ARG A 184 0.50 6.64 19.20
CA ARG A 184 1.05 7.67 18.32
C ARG A 184 0.44 9.05 18.58
N LEU A 185 -0.88 9.11 18.78
CA LEU A 185 -1.58 10.35 19.12
C LEU A 185 -1.12 10.90 20.48
N ARG A 186 -1.01 10.05 21.52
CA ARG A 186 -0.50 10.48 22.83
C ARG A 186 0.91 11.06 22.74
N LYS A 187 1.81 10.39 22.00
CA LYS A 187 3.17 10.89 21.76
C LYS A 187 3.18 12.22 21.04
N ALA A 188 2.34 12.39 20.02
CA ALA A 188 2.22 13.66 19.29
C ALA A 188 1.69 14.80 20.18
N LEU A 189 0.87 14.48 21.19
CA LEU A 189 0.36 15.42 22.18
C LEU A 189 1.28 15.61 23.40
N GLY A 190 2.45 14.97 23.44
CA GLY A 190 3.37 15.02 24.59
C GLY A 190 2.86 14.32 25.85
N LEU A 191 1.83 13.47 25.73
CA LEU A 191 1.26 12.71 26.85
C LEU A 191 2.05 11.41 27.03
N LYS A 192 2.56 11.17 28.25
CA LYS A 192 3.20 9.91 28.63
C LYS A 192 2.19 8.76 28.65
#